data_AF-A0A7M5XA95-F1
#
_entry.id   AF-A0A7M5XA95-F1
#
_cell.length_a   1.000
_cell.length_b   1.000
_cell.length_c   1.000
_cell.angle_alpha   90.00
_cell.angle_beta   90.00
_cell.angle_gamma   90.00
#
_symmetry.space_group_name_H-M   'P 1'
#
loop_
_entity.id
_entity.type
_entity.pdbx_description
1 polymer ?
#
loop_
_entity_poly.entity_id
_entity_poly.type
_entity_poly.pdbx_seq_one_letter_code
_entity_poly.pdbx_strand_id
1 'polypeptide(L)'
;MEARDIIWDEDPCIFIFKDEIPGKMKMHVKNLDLYDWVRIDATYPKQMAVKQELYRSNMDDIFISRVNNPTTDHCKKEFYELLTDHVLERFPDIFEKQGDHILNRVTGELIPIDPDDEEEEDVMLRAGRLTQDDWIIMEYEENQSGYVLTAGNLCFPSDWSLKEKFNKPMQMIHEPVKPYLRHLKDKVDSLFLRLKAENPLWRANWGIYSSLDDTFDLFSHPNKKLHTQGGSRIPFEGEETGRKLFLRCEYHTLRKLPKTGCIVFGIRTYMRYLSDMKNQPKEDIQSLIDAIEDLDEEYSTYKGGDVWKVAALKYLKMILNEKSGLYSFSRNNISSRTILMSGVFAVGAFTAIKTFKKYFYT
;
A
#
# COMPACT_ATOMS: atom_id res chain seq x y z
N MET A 1 -3.85 28.75 -1.45
CA MET A 1 -5.00 27.83 -1.32
C MET A 1 -5.01 27.32 0.10
N GLU A 2 -6.11 27.52 0.85
CA GLU A 2 -6.29 26.73 2.07
C GLU A 2 -6.46 25.25 1.67
N ALA A 3 -6.02 24.30 2.50
CA ALA A 3 -6.06 22.86 2.22
C ALA A 3 -7.49 22.24 2.02
N ARG A 4 -8.51 23.09 1.84
CA ARG A 4 -9.93 22.72 1.76
C ARG A 4 -10.42 22.32 0.37
N ASP A 5 -9.64 22.58 -0.69
CA ASP A 5 -10.05 22.33 -2.08
C ASP A 5 -9.32 21.15 -2.75
N ILE A 6 -8.42 20.45 -2.05
CA ILE A 6 -7.69 19.30 -2.62
C ILE A 6 -8.57 18.05 -2.59
N ILE A 7 -8.76 17.43 -3.75
CA ILE A 7 -9.38 16.11 -3.86
C ILE A 7 -8.30 15.07 -3.64
N TRP A 8 -8.29 14.49 -2.44
CA TRP A 8 -7.42 13.37 -2.09
C TRP A 8 -7.94 12.09 -2.72
N ASP A 9 -7.03 11.21 -3.15
CA ASP A 9 -7.42 9.85 -3.49
C ASP A 9 -8.02 9.19 -2.25
N GLU A 10 -9.14 8.49 -2.43
CA GLU A 10 -9.70 7.70 -1.35
C GLU A 10 -8.68 6.65 -0.92
N ASP A 11 -8.54 6.48 0.39
CA ASP A 11 -7.80 5.35 0.94
C ASP A 11 -8.37 4.08 0.31
N PRO A 12 -7.62 3.41 -0.58
CA PRO A 12 -8.20 2.40 -1.45
C PRO A 12 -8.58 1.14 -0.69
N CYS A 13 -8.43 1.17 0.65
CA CYS A 13 -8.76 0.12 1.59
C CYS A 13 -8.37 -1.20 0.95
N ILE A 14 -7.07 -1.34 0.69
CA ILE A 14 -6.54 -2.26 -0.31
C ILE A 14 -6.87 -3.69 0.10
N PHE A 15 -8.06 -4.15 -0.28
CA PHE A 15 -8.66 -5.41 0.15
C PHE A 15 -8.16 -6.57 -0.70
N ILE A 16 -6.84 -6.68 -0.88
CA ILE A 16 -6.23 -7.89 -1.45
C ILE A 16 -6.07 -8.95 -0.37
N PHE A 17 -7.15 -9.19 0.37
CA PHE A 17 -7.31 -10.42 1.13
C PHE A 17 -8.23 -11.39 0.38
N LYS A 18 -9.20 -10.86 -0.38
CA LYS A 18 -10.18 -11.65 -1.17
C LYS A 18 -9.54 -12.50 -2.26
N ASP A 19 -8.37 -12.09 -2.73
CA ASP A 19 -7.61 -12.81 -3.74
C ASP A 19 -6.55 -13.74 -3.14
N GLU A 20 -6.32 -13.71 -1.82
CA GLU A 20 -5.49 -14.71 -1.14
C GLU A 20 -6.17 -16.07 -1.25
N ILE A 21 -5.41 -17.09 -1.66
CA ILE A 21 -5.93 -18.44 -1.80
C ILE A 21 -5.40 -19.27 -0.64
N PRO A 22 -6.28 -19.81 0.22
CA PRO A 22 -5.88 -20.64 1.35
C PRO A 22 -4.88 -21.73 0.94
N GLY A 23 -3.75 -21.79 1.63
CA GLY A 23 -2.70 -22.79 1.38
C GLY A 23 -1.92 -22.64 0.07
N LYS A 24 -2.06 -21.54 -0.69
CA LYS A 24 -1.29 -21.27 -1.92
C LYS A 24 -0.66 -19.88 -1.91
N MET A 25 0.62 -19.85 -1.55
CA MET A 25 1.50 -18.70 -1.77
C MET A 25 1.53 -18.30 -3.26
N LYS A 26 0.95 -17.13 -3.58
CA LYS A 26 1.07 -16.48 -4.90
C LYS A 26 1.55 -15.04 -4.71
N MET A 27 2.08 -14.45 -5.78
CA MET A 27 2.51 -13.04 -5.76
C MET A 27 1.33 -12.05 -5.78
N HIS A 28 0.12 -12.51 -6.14
CA HIS A 28 -1.11 -11.71 -6.25
C HIS A 28 -0.91 -10.36 -6.98
N VAL A 29 -0.30 -10.43 -8.17
CA VAL A 29 -0.10 -9.27 -9.04
C VAL A 29 -1.31 -9.02 -9.93
N LYS A 30 -1.60 -7.74 -10.18
CA LYS A 30 -2.61 -7.23 -11.09
C LYS A 30 -1.97 -6.24 -12.05
N ASN A 31 -2.60 -6.01 -13.20
CA ASN A 31 -2.16 -4.93 -14.09
C ASN A 31 -2.38 -3.58 -13.40
N LEU A 32 -1.39 -2.70 -13.52
CA LEU A 32 -1.43 -1.33 -13.04
C LEU A 32 -1.98 -0.43 -14.15
N ASP A 33 -3.08 0.26 -13.85
CA ASP A 33 -3.44 1.46 -14.61
C ASP A 33 -2.43 2.56 -14.24
N LEU A 34 -1.81 3.20 -15.23
CA LEU A 34 -0.83 4.24 -14.98
C LEU A 34 -1.44 5.47 -14.29
N TYR A 35 -2.75 5.70 -14.40
CA TYR A 35 -3.44 6.72 -13.62
C TYR A 35 -3.31 6.49 -12.10
N ASP A 36 -3.18 5.23 -11.69
CA ASP A 36 -3.03 4.78 -10.31
C ASP A 36 -1.57 4.51 -9.91
N TRP A 37 -0.59 4.89 -10.75
CA TRP A 37 0.81 4.62 -10.48
C TRP A 37 1.28 5.26 -9.17
N VAL A 38 0.85 6.49 -8.92
CA VAL A 38 1.01 7.19 -7.64
C VAL A 38 -0.37 7.43 -7.06
N ARG A 39 -0.50 7.26 -5.74
CA ARG A 39 -1.74 7.53 -5.00
C ARG A 39 -1.48 8.45 -3.81
N ILE A 40 -2.14 9.59 -3.79
CA ILE A 40 -1.96 10.63 -2.77
C ILE A 40 -3.24 10.80 -1.97
N ASP A 41 -3.19 10.48 -0.68
CA ASP A 41 -4.36 10.53 0.21
C ASP A 41 -4.27 11.71 1.20
N ALA A 42 -5.32 11.88 2.01
CA ALA A 42 -5.41 12.95 3.00
C ALA A 42 -4.34 12.90 4.10
N THR A 43 -3.57 11.80 4.21
CA THR A 43 -2.45 11.70 5.15
C THR A 43 -1.16 12.33 4.62
N TYR A 44 -1.14 12.72 3.33
CA TYR A 44 0.01 13.28 2.64
C TYR A 44 0.74 14.39 3.43
N PRO A 45 0.09 15.46 3.92
CA PRO A 45 0.82 16.53 4.63
C PRO A 45 1.62 15.99 5.84
N LYS A 46 1.04 15.05 6.59
CA LYS A 46 1.67 14.46 7.77
C LYS A 46 2.74 13.45 7.40
N GLN A 47 2.49 12.57 6.44
CA GLN A 47 3.50 11.60 5.99
C GLN A 47 4.72 12.29 5.38
N MET A 48 4.53 13.35 4.58
CA MET A 48 5.65 14.12 4.03
C MET A 48 6.46 14.81 5.12
N ALA A 49 5.82 15.32 6.19
CA ALA A 49 6.54 15.85 7.34
C ALA A 49 7.39 14.78 8.06
N VAL A 50 6.91 13.53 8.15
CA VAL A 50 7.72 12.41 8.68
C VAL A 50 8.92 12.14 7.75
N LYS A 51 8.75 12.11 6.43
CA LYS A 51 9.87 11.94 5.48
C LYS A 51 10.91 13.05 5.64
N GLN A 52 10.47 14.31 5.75
CA GLN A 52 11.37 15.45 5.99
C GLN A 52 12.20 15.27 7.28
N GLU A 53 11.60 14.77 8.35
CA GLU A 53 12.34 14.51 9.60
C GLU A 53 13.34 13.36 9.42
N LEU A 54 12.96 12.30 8.72
CA LEU A 54 13.85 11.18 8.42
C LEU A 54 15.02 11.60 7.52
N TYR A 55 14.82 12.51 6.55
CA TYR A 55 15.93 13.07 5.76
C TYR A 55 16.94 13.83 6.64
N ARG A 56 16.51 14.42 7.76
CA ARG A 56 17.41 15.11 8.70
C ARG A 56 18.11 14.15 9.65
N SER A 57 17.42 13.12 10.12
CA SER A 57 17.85 12.29 11.25
C SER A 57 18.36 10.89 10.87
N ASN A 58 17.97 10.38 9.70
CA ASN A 58 18.18 8.99 9.28
C ASN A 58 18.64 8.85 7.82
N MET A 59 19.17 9.91 7.20
CA MET A 59 19.55 9.94 5.78
C MET A 59 20.33 8.69 5.33
N ASP A 60 21.36 8.31 6.09
CA ASP A 60 22.18 7.15 5.72
C ASP A 60 21.34 5.86 5.62
N ASP A 61 20.38 5.66 6.52
CA ASP A 61 19.56 4.44 6.59
C ASP A 61 18.47 4.38 5.50
N ILE A 62 17.98 5.54 5.06
CA ILE A 62 16.84 5.65 4.13
C ILE A 62 17.26 5.89 2.68
N PHE A 63 18.47 6.39 2.43
CA PHE A 63 18.94 6.67 1.08
C PHE A 63 20.28 5.98 0.80
N ILE A 64 20.34 5.29 -0.34
CA ILE A 64 21.58 4.78 -0.90
C ILE A 64 21.46 4.65 -2.41
N SER A 65 22.52 5.02 -3.14
CA SER A 65 22.62 4.86 -4.58
C SER A 65 24.02 4.38 -4.93
N ARG A 66 24.16 3.66 -6.05
CA ARG A 66 25.48 3.50 -6.66
C ARG A 66 26.04 4.88 -7.01
N VAL A 67 27.32 5.05 -6.74
CA VAL A 67 28.06 6.30 -7.00
C VAL A 67 28.92 6.09 -8.23
N ASN A 68 29.01 7.11 -9.10
CA ASN A 68 29.76 7.07 -10.35
C ASN A 68 29.35 5.89 -11.25
N ASN A 69 28.05 5.61 -11.33
CA ASN A 69 27.50 4.53 -12.15
C ASN A 69 26.53 5.11 -13.19
N PRO A 70 26.98 5.30 -14.46
CA PRO A 70 26.16 5.91 -15.49
C PRO A 70 24.85 5.19 -15.77
N THR A 71 24.78 3.85 -15.62
CA THR A 71 23.53 3.12 -15.89
C THR A 71 22.51 3.37 -14.79
N THR A 72 22.94 3.34 -13.52
CA THR A 72 22.09 3.72 -12.38
C THR A 72 21.62 5.16 -12.52
N ASP A 73 22.51 6.08 -12.89
CA ASP A 73 22.17 7.50 -13.05
C ASP A 73 21.12 7.70 -14.15
N HIS A 74 21.28 7.07 -15.33
CA HIS A 74 20.26 7.13 -16.38
C HIS A 74 18.90 6.57 -15.92
N CYS A 75 18.89 5.47 -15.15
CA CYS A 75 17.65 4.90 -14.63
C CYS A 75 16.94 5.82 -13.63
N LYS A 76 17.69 6.45 -12.72
CA LYS A 76 17.14 7.43 -11.77
C LYS A 76 16.57 8.64 -12.50
N LYS A 77 17.29 9.18 -13.49
CA LYS A 77 16.87 10.35 -14.27
C LYS A 77 15.60 10.07 -15.08
N GLU A 78 15.56 8.95 -15.81
CA GLU A 78 14.35 8.55 -16.54
C GLU A 78 13.14 8.34 -15.60
N PHE A 79 13.35 7.68 -14.45
CA PHE A 79 12.29 7.54 -13.46
C PHE A 79 11.77 8.90 -12.99
N TYR A 80 12.67 9.83 -12.68
CA TYR A 80 12.31 11.15 -12.20
C TYR A 80 11.55 11.98 -13.25
N GLU A 81 11.96 11.93 -14.52
CA GLU A 81 11.21 12.53 -15.64
C GLU A 81 9.77 12.00 -15.68
N LEU A 82 9.60 10.68 -15.66
CA LEU A 82 8.26 10.06 -15.72
C LEU A 82 7.42 10.40 -14.50
N LEU A 83 8.03 10.45 -13.31
CA LEU A 83 7.34 10.77 -12.07
C LEU A 83 6.89 12.24 -12.05
N THR A 84 7.77 13.17 -12.43
CA THR A 84 7.48 14.61 -12.47
C THR A 84 6.35 14.91 -13.45
N ASP A 85 6.40 14.34 -14.66
CA ASP A 85 5.29 14.42 -15.63
C ASP A 85 3.99 13.87 -15.03
N HIS A 86 4.06 12.69 -14.41
CA HIS A 86 2.88 12.03 -13.84
C HIS A 86 2.22 12.85 -12.72
N VAL A 87 2.99 13.38 -11.76
CA VAL A 87 2.42 14.11 -10.63
C VAL A 87 1.85 15.47 -11.05
N LEU A 88 2.47 16.15 -12.03
CA LEU A 88 1.97 17.40 -12.59
C LEU A 88 0.66 17.20 -13.36
N GLU A 89 0.54 16.09 -14.10
CA GLU A 89 -0.69 15.76 -14.83
C GLU A 89 -1.80 15.26 -13.89
N ARG A 90 -1.48 14.36 -12.96
CA ARG A 90 -2.46 13.63 -12.15
C ARG A 90 -2.96 14.41 -10.93
N PHE A 91 -2.12 15.28 -10.37
CA PHE A 91 -2.42 16.03 -9.14
C PHE A 91 -2.12 17.53 -9.28
N PRO A 92 -2.73 18.24 -10.26
CA PRO A 92 -2.47 19.66 -10.51
C PRO A 92 -2.90 20.58 -9.34
N ASP A 93 -3.77 20.11 -8.45
CA ASP A 93 -4.17 20.82 -7.23
C ASP A 93 -3.09 20.76 -6.13
N ILE A 94 -2.16 19.81 -6.22
CA ILE A 94 -1.06 19.60 -5.28
C ILE A 94 0.24 20.14 -5.87
N PHE A 95 0.51 19.85 -7.15
CA PHE A 95 1.77 20.21 -7.82
C PHE A 95 1.53 21.22 -8.92
N GLU A 96 2.31 22.31 -8.89
CA GLU A 96 2.32 23.34 -9.92
C GLU A 96 3.71 23.47 -10.51
N LYS A 97 3.83 23.44 -11.83
CA LYS A 97 5.08 23.81 -12.50
C LYS A 97 5.30 25.33 -12.42
N GLN A 98 6.41 25.74 -11.82
CA GLN A 98 6.86 27.12 -11.75
C GLN A 98 8.27 27.22 -12.34
N GLY A 99 8.35 27.58 -13.63
CA GLY A 99 9.62 27.62 -14.35
C GLY A 99 10.25 26.22 -14.46
N ASP A 100 11.45 26.09 -13.91
CA ASP A 100 12.28 24.88 -13.78
C ASP A 100 12.01 24.10 -12.48
N HIS A 101 11.02 24.50 -11.68
CA HIS A 101 10.66 23.84 -10.42
C HIS A 101 9.22 23.34 -10.40
N ILE A 102 8.95 22.35 -9.56
CA ILE A 102 7.61 21.97 -9.11
C ILE A 102 7.39 22.58 -7.73
N LEU A 103 6.39 23.45 -7.62
CA LEU A 103 5.85 23.86 -6.34
C LEU A 103 4.91 22.77 -5.82
N ASN A 104 5.28 22.16 -4.71
CA ASN A 104 4.37 21.36 -3.89
C ASN A 104 3.54 22.31 -3.01
N ARG A 105 2.28 22.57 -3.39
CA ARG A 105 1.40 23.52 -2.69
C ARG A 105 1.06 23.11 -1.27
N VAL A 106 1.22 21.83 -0.93
CA VAL A 106 0.89 21.27 0.38
C VAL A 106 2.05 21.43 1.36
N THR A 107 3.26 21.08 0.93
CA THR A 107 4.46 21.21 1.78
C THR A 107 5.11 22.59 1.69
N GLY A 108 4.82 23.34 0.63
CA GLY A 108 5.45 24.62 0.30
C GLY A 108 6.82 24.49 -0.35
N GLU A 109 7.29 23.27 -0.62
CA GLU A 109 8.61 23.04 -1.22
C GLU A 109 8.63 23.36 -2.72
N LEU A 110 9.75 23.93 -3.17
CA LEU A 110 10.14 24.00 -4.57
C LEU A 110 11.15 22.88 -4.85
N ILE A 111 10.86 22.07 -5.87
CA ILE A 111 11.66 20.89 -6.21
C ILE A 111 12.10 21.03 -7.68
N PRO A 112 13.41 21.00 -8.00
CA PRO A 112 13.88 21.13 -9.37
C PRO A 112 13.34 20.03 -10.29
N ILE A 113 12.87 20.40 -11.48
CA ILE A 113 12.35 19.47 -12.49
C ILE A 113 13.49 18.80 -13.26
N ASP A 114 14.57 19.54 -13.55
CA ASP A 114 15.65 19.04 -14.36
C ASP A 114 16.43 17.92 -13.64
N PRO A 115 16.41 16.67 -14.14
CA PRO A 115 17.16 15.57 -13.55
C PRO A 115 18.69 15.74 -13.67
N ASP A 116 19.17 16.64 -14.53
CA ASP A 116 20.58 16.94 -14.77
C ASP A 116 21.11 18.12 -13.94
N ASP A 117 20.28 18.72 -13.08
CA ASP A 117 20.73 19.79 -12.19
C ASP A 117 21.72 19.25 -11.13
N GLU A 118 23.02 19.43 -11.38
CA GLU A 118 24.13 18.94 -10.54
C GLU A 118 24.35 19.77 -9.27
N GLU A 119 23.76 20.97 -9.15
CA GLU A 119 23.87 21.79 -7.93
C GLU A 119 22.95 21.27 -6.81
N GLU A 120 22.04 20.37 -7.16
CA GLU A 120 20.93 19.91 -6.33
C GLU A 120 21.10 18.43 -5.91
N GLU A 121 20.33 18.01 -4.90
CA GLU A 121 20.41 16.65 -4.33
C GLU A 121 20.09 15.53 -5.35
N ASP A 122 20.41 14.27 -5.03
CA ASP A 122 20.11 13.13 -5.91
C ASP A 122 18.61 13.06 -6.26
N VAL A 123 18.28 12.79 -7.53
CA VAL A 123 16.89 12.78 -8.02
C VAL A 123 15.97 11.77 -7.31
N MET A 124 16.53 10.72 -6.68
CA MET A 124 15.73 9.81 -5.84
C MET A 124 15.25 10.48 -4.55
N LEU A 125 16.01 11.42 -3.99
CA LEU A 125 15.59 12.24 -2.85
C LEU A 125 14.48 13.20 -3.28
N ARG A 126 14.67 13.88 -4.42
CA ARG A 126 13.64 14.75 -5.02
C ARG A 126 12.34 13.99 -5.28
N ALA A 127 12.41 12.78 -5.83
CA ALA A 127 11.26 11.90 -6.02
C ALA A 127 10.52 11.60 -4.71
N GLY A 128 11.28 11.33 -3.63
CA GLY A 128 10.70 11.08 -2.31
C GLY A 128 10.08 12.32 -1.65
N ARG A 129 10.44 13.52 -2.08
CA ARG A 129 9.81 14.80 -1.66
C ARG A 129 8.52 15.11 -2.44
N LEU A 130 8.30 14.45 -3.58
CA LEU A 130 7.07 14.58 -4.36
C LEU A 130 5.97 13.65 -3.84
N THR A 131 6.26 12.40 -3.48
CA THR A 131 5.23 11.41 -3.18
C THR A 131 5.40 10.72 -1.82
N GLN A 132 4.29 10.15 -1.32
CA GLN A 132 4.26 9.33 -0.10
C GLN A 132 4.99 7.99 -0.27
N ASP A 133 5.12 7.50 -1.50
CA ASP A 133 5.81 6.27 -1.85
C ASP A 133 7.30 6.31 -1.45
N ASP A 134 7.80 5.15 -1.05
CA ASP A 134 9.23 4.85 -1.10
C ASP A 134 9.57 4.29 -2.47
N TRP A 135 10.76 4.63 -2.98
CA TRP A 135 11.15 4.33 -4.36
C TRP A 135 12.45 3.55 -4.42
N ILE A 136 12.45 2.45 -5.16
CA ILE A 136 13.61 1.58 -5.37
C ILE A 136 13.85 1.39 -6.87
N ILE A 137 15.11 1.52 -7.29
CA ILE A 137 15.57 1.20 -8.65
C ILE A 137 16.21 -0.18 -8.67
N MET A 138 15.79 -0.98 -9.65
CA MET A 138 16.34 -2.29 -9.92
C MET A 138 16.88 -2.42 -11.33
N GLU A 139 18.17 -2.74 -11.45
CA GLU A 139 18.89 -2.93 -12.71
C GLU A 139 19.09 -4.41 -13.02
N TYR A 140 18.90 -4.81 -14.28
CA TYR A 140 19.24 -6.17 -14.69
C TYR A 140 20.75 -6.31 -14.87
N GLU A 141 21.32 -7.33 -14.22
CA GLU A 141 22.76 -7.62 -14.25
C GLU A 141 23.01 -9.06 -14.69
N GLU A 142 23.72 -9.23 -15.81
CA GLU A 142 24.03 -10.55 -16.38
C GLU A 142 24.89 -11.40 -15.43
N ASN A 143 25.90 -10.79 -14.79
CA ASN A 143 26.78 -11.41 -13.80
C ASN A 143 26.04 -11.90 -12.54
N GLN A 144 24.92 -11.27 -12.18
CA GLN A 144 24.05 -11.69 -11.07
C GLN A 144 22.85 -12.52 -11.56
N SER A 145 22.69 -12.68 -12.88
CA SER A 145 21.58 -13.38 -13.53
C SER A 145 20.20 -12.90 -13.04
N GLY A 146 20.04 -11.59 -12.83
CA GLY A 146 18.80 -11.06 -12.29
C GLY A 146 18.80 -9.56 -12.04
N TYR A 147 17.68 -9.06 -11.52
CA TYR A 147 17.55 -7.66 -11.14
C TYR A 147 18.13 -7.41 -9.74
N VAL A 148 18.93 -6.36 -9.64
CA VAL A 148 19.72 -5.95 -8.47
C VAL A 148 19.22 -4.59 -7.97
N LEU A 149 19.11 -4.41 -6.66
CA LEU A 149 18.78 -3.12 -6.05
C LEU A 149 19.98 -2.17 -6.15
N THR A 150 19.88 -1.09 -6.91
CA THR A 150 21.01 -0.19 -7.22
C THR A 150 20.82 1.25 -6.78
N ALA A 151 19.59 1.66 -6.48
CA ALA A 151 19.30 2.90 -5.76
C ALA A 151 17.99 2.77 -4.97
N GLY A 152 17.86 3.53 -3.90
CA GLY A 152 16.65 3.54 -3.11
C GLY A 152 16.51 4.76 -2.20
N ASN A 153 15.27 5.16 -1.99
CA ASN A 153 14.81 6.10 -0.99
C ASN A 153 13.65 5.44 -0.22
N LEU A 154 13.96 4.85 0.94
CA LEU A 154 13.12 3.99 1.75
C LEU A 154 12.90 4.61 3.14
N CYS A 155 11.95 5.53 3.24
CA CYS A 155 11.61 6.22 4.48
C CYS A 155 10.76 5.34 5.42
N PHE A 156 9.93 4.44 4.89
CA PHE A 156 8.98 3.66 5.67
C PHE A 156 9.22 2.15 5.49
N PRO A 157 10.37 1.60 5.92
CA PRO A 157 10.62 0.16 5.86
C PRO A 157 9.64 -0.64 6.72
N SER A 158 9.45 -1.91 6.36
CA SER A 158 8.67 -2.90 7.11
C SER A 158 9.60 -3.97 7.71
N ASP A 159 10.44 -3.54 8.65
CA ASP A 159 11.48 -4.33 9.35
C ASP A 159 12.55 -4.93 8.44
N TRP A 160 13.01 -4.15 7.47
CA TRP A 160 14.19 -4.46 6.67
C TRP A 160 15.04 -3.22 6.44
N SER A 161 16.34 -3.42 6.23
CA SER A 161 17.30 -2.33 6.02
C SER A 161 17.66 -2.18 4.55
N LEU A 162 17.52 -0.96 4.02
CA LEU A 162 17.91 -0.64 2.65
C LEU A 162 19.41 -0.94 2.42
N LYS A 163 20.27 -0.53 3.36
CA LYS A 163 21.72 -0.80 3.30
C LYS A 163 22.05 -2.29 3.21
N GLU A 164 21.37 -3.11 4.00
CA GLU A 164 21.63 -4.56 4.00
C GLU A 164 21.18 -5.24 2.70
N LYS A 165 20.19 -4.66 2.00
CA LYS A 165 19.64 -5.18 0.74
C LYS A 165 20.26 -4.55 -0.50
N PHE A 166 21.03 -3.48 -0.34
CA PHE A 166 21.69 -2.77 -1.42
C PHE A 166 22.69 -3.65 -2.17
N ASN A 167 22.77 -3.48 -3.50
CA ASN A 167 23.62 -4.25 -4.41
C ASN A 167 23.42 -5.76 -4.38
N LYS A 168 22.22 -6.21 -3.98
CA LYS A 168 21.87 -7.63 -3.98
C LYS A 168 20.79 -7.93 -5.02
N PRO A 169 20.84 -9.11 -5.67
CA PRO A 169 19.75 -9.57 -6.51
C PRO A 169 18.53 -9.97 -5.68
N MET A 170 17.36 -10.00 -6.31
CA MET A 170 16.06 -10.34 -5.67
C MET A 170 16.12 -11.56 -4.76
N GLN A 171 16.83 -12.61 -5.16
CA GLN A 171 16.97 -13.84 -4.40
C GLN A 171 17.66 -13.62 -3.04
N MET A 172 18.74 -12.83 -3.03
CA MET A 172 19.49 -12.50 -1.81
C MET A 172 18.73 -11.47 -0.96
N ILE A 173 17.99 -10.56 -1.59
CA ILE A 173 17.14 -9.62 -0.86
C ILE A 173 16.13 -10.39 0.01
N HIS A 174 15.53 -11.44 -0.55
CA HIS A 174 14.47 -12.21 0.09
C HIS A 174 14.96 -13.46 0.85
N GLU A 175 16.28 -13.61 1.05
CA GLU A 175 16.85 -14.74 1.79
C GLU A 175 16.18 -15.01 3.17
N PRO A 176 15.85 -13.99 3.99
CA PRO A 176 15.21 -14.22 5.29
C PRO A 176 13.80 -14.83 5.20
N VAL A 177 13.14 -14.73 4.04
CA VAL A 177 11.78 -15.21 3.82
C VAL A 177 11.85 -16.63 3.25
N LYS A 178 12.12 -17.63 4.10
CA LYS A 178 12.30 -19.03 3.66
C LYS A 178 11.17 -19.55 2.74
N PRO A 179 9.88 -19.26 2.99
CA PRO A 179 8.82 -19.72 2.09
C PRO A 179 8.86 -19.02 0.71
N TYR A 180 9.37 -17.79 0.61
CA TYR A 180 9.61 -17.12 -0.68
C TYR A 180 10.62 -17.92 -1.51
N LEU A 181 11.75 -18.31 -0.92
CA LEU A 181 12.81 -19.04 -1.61
C LEU A 181 12.30 -20.37 -2.18
N ARG A 182 11.42 -21.06 -1.45
CA ARG A 182 10.87 -22.36 -1.86
C ARG A 182 9.78 -22.26 -2.94
N HIS A 183 8.96 -21.21 -2.93
CA HIS A 183 7.69 -21.20 -3.68
C HIS A 183 7.52 -20.08 -4.70
N LEU A 184 8.25 -18.97 -4.52
CA LEU A 184 8.05 -17.72 -5.27
C LEU A 184 9.28 -17.29 -6.06
N LYS A 185 10.50 -17.61 -5.61
CA LYS A 185 11.78 -17.22 -6.23
C LYS A 185 11.74 -17.23 -7.77
N ASP A 186 11.59 -18.41 -8.37
CA ASP A 186 11.68 -18.55 -9.83
C ASP A 186 10.51 -17.86 -10.57
N LYS A 187 9.34 -17.75 -9.91
CA LYS A 187 8.19 -17.03 -10.45
C LYS A 187 8.43 -15.52 -10.47
N VAL A 188 9.05 -14.99 -9.43
CA VAL A 188 9.39 -13.56 -9.30
C VAL A 188 10.47 -13.20 -10.31
N ASP A 189 11.54 -13.98 -10.39
CA ASP A 189 12.61 -13.75 -11.37
C ASP A 189 12.05 -13.78 -12.81
N SER A 190 11.22 -14.78 -13.11
CA SER A 190 10.55 -14.88 -14.40
C SER A 190 9.53 -13.76 -14.67
N LEU A 191 8.90 -13.21 -13.62
CA LEU A 191 8.02 -12.05 -13.74
C LEU A 191 8.82 -10.80 -14.14
N PHE A 192 9.90 -10.51 -13.42
CA PHE A 192 10.74 -9.34 -13.65
C PHE A 192 11.38 -9.36 -15.05
N LEU A 193 11.81 -10.54 -15.51
CA LEU A 193 12.35 -10.73 -16.87
C LEU A 193 11.29 -10.45 -17.96
N ARG A 194 10.03 -10.83 -17.72
CA ARG A 194 8.93 -10.69 -18.69
C ARG A 194 8.16 -9.39 -18.58
N LEU A 195 8.38 -8.61 -17.52
CA LEU A 195 7.72 -7.33 -17.33
C LEU A 195 8.01 -6.41 -18.52
N LYS A 196 6.96 -5.81 -19.06
CA LYS A 196 7.01 -4.89 -20.19
C LYS A 196 6.66 -3.48 -19.71
N ALA A 197 7.24 -2.46 -20.32
CA ALA A 197 7.01 -1.07 -19.93
C ALA A 197 5.54 -0.67 -20.09
N GLU A 198 4.85 -1.24 -21.08
CA GLU A 198 3.43 -0.98 -21.39
C GLU A 198 2.46 -1.72 -20.46
N ASN A 199 2.95 -2.69 -19.68
CA ASN A 199 2.13 -3.50 -18.78
C ASN A 199 2.74 -3.52 -17.39
N PRO A 200 2.77 -2.37 -16.69
CA PRO A 200 3.20 -2.33 -15.30
C PRO A 200 2.24 -3.13 -14.43
N LEU A 201 2.72 -3.52 -13.26
CA LEU A 201 1.99 -4.36 -12.33
C LEU A 201 1.87 -3.67 -10.98
N TRP A 202 0.88 -4.07 -10.21
CA TRP A 202 0.83 -3.78 -8.79
C TRP A 202 0.37 -4.99 -7.99
N ARG A 203 0.67 -4.97 -6.70
CA ARG A 203 0.18 -5.93 -5.71
C ARG A 203 0.02 -5.23 -4.37
N ALA A 204 -0.54 -5.95 -3.40
CA ALA A 204 -0.50 -5.51 -2.02
C ALA A 204 0.36 -6.43 -1.17
N ASN A 205 0.85 -5.84 -0.09
CA ASN A 205 1.42 -6.54 1.05
C ASN A 205 0.75 -5.99 2.31
N TRP A 206 0.74 -6.78 3.39
CA TRP A 206 0.12 -6.38 4.64
C TRP A 206 0.85 -6.95 5.85
N GLY A 207 0.67 -6.33 7.00
CA GLY A 207 1.15 -6.82 8.29
C GLY A 207 0.35 -6.22 9.44
N ILE A 208 0.38 -6.88 10.59
CA ILE A 208 -0.15 -6.31 11.83
C ILE A 208 1.04 -5.95 12.72
N TYR A 209 1.03 -4.72 13.20
CA TYR A 209 2.05 -4.18 14.08
C TYR A 209 1.47 -3.97 15.48
N SER A 210 2.33 -4.17 16.45
CA SER A 210 2.10 -3.84 17.86
C SER A 210 3.24 -2.93 18.32
N SER A 211 2.98 -2.07 19.29
CA SER A 211 4.01 -1.18 19.86
C SER A 211 4.46 -0.04 18.94
N LEU A 212 3.55 0.56 18.18
CA LEU A 212 3.76 1.85 17.50
C LEU A 212 3.21 2.98 18.38
N ASP A 213 3.81 4.17 18.30
CA ASP A 213 3.32 5.35 19.02
C ASP A 213 1.97 5.83 18.45
N ASP A 214 1.86 5.89 17.12
CA ASP A 214 0.64 6.20 16.38
C ASP A 214 0.70 5.68 14.93
N THR A 215 -0.28 6.05 14.09
CA THR A 215 -0.34 5.65 12.67
C THR A 215 0.69 6.34 11.78
N PHE A 216 1.45 7.31 12.29
CA PHE A 216 2.55 7.99 11.60
C PHE A 216 3.93 7.51 12.06
N ASP A 217 3.99 6.60 13.04
CA ASP A 217 5.18 5.79 13.31
C ASP A 217 5.41 4.76 12.19
N LEU A 218 5.93 5.24 11.06
CA LEU A 218 6.08 4.49 9.81
C LEU A 218 7.50 3.95 9.58
N PHE A 219 8.48 4.45 10.33
CA PHE A 219 9.90 4.05 10.23
C PHE A 219 10.18 2.79 11.06
N SER A 220 9.68 1.64 10.58
CA SER A 220 9.97 0.33 11.19
C SER A 220 11.27 -0.24 10.62
N HIS A 221 12.41 0.35 10.98
CA HIS A 221 13.74 -0.12 10.57
C HIS A 221 14.34 -1.08 11.62
N PRO A 222 15.10 -2.13 11.25
CA PRO A 222 15.67 -3.08 12.22
C PRO A 222 16.53 -2.46 13.33
N ASN A 223 17.19 -1.32 13.04
CA ASN A 223 17.98 -0.58 14.04
C ASN A 223 17.10 0.19 15.05
N LYS A 224 15.81 0.38 14.76
CA LYS A 224 14.83 0.91 15.70
C LYS A 224 14.39 -0.25 16.59
N LYS A 225 14.76 -0.21 17.87
CA LYS A 225 14.65 -1.30 18.87
C LYS A 225 13.21 -1.81 19.19
N LEU A 226 12.19 -1.57 18.38
CA LEU A 226 10.81 -1.59 18.88
C LEU A 226 9.78 -2.52 18.21
N HIS A 227 9.93 -3.02 16.98
CA HIS A 227 8.67 -3.32 16.27
C HIS A 227 8.25 -4.77 16.01
N THR A 228 9.10 -5.80 15.94
CA THR A 228 8.55 -7.14 15.57
C THR A 228 9.23 -8.38 16.16
N GLN A 229 10.39 -8.24 16.80
CA GLN A 229 11.15 -9.40 17.28
C GLN A 229 11.44 -9.20 18.78
N GLY A 230 10.57 -9.74 19.65
CA GLY A 230 10.77 -9.75 21.11
C GLY A 230 9.71 -9.04 21.97
N GLY A 231 8.59 -8.60 21.37
CA GLY A 231 7.48 -8.02 22.12
C GLY A 231 6.74 -9.05 22.99
N SER A 232 6.16 -8.60 24.11
CA SER A 232 5.23 -9.42 24.89
C SER A 232 3.94 -9.65 24.10
N ARG A 233 3.36 -10.86 24.20
CA ARG A 233 2.08 -11.18 23.56
C ARG A 233 1.02 -10.16 23.95
N ILE A 234 0.32 -9.60 22.97
CA ILE A 234 -0.75 -8.64 23.21
C ILE A 234 -1.96 -9.40 23.78
N PRO A 235 -2.44 -9.06 24.99
CA PRO A 235 -3.67 -9.64 25.51
C PRO A 235 -4.88 -9.10 24.73
N PHE A 236 -5.92 -9.93 24.64
CA PHE A 236 -7.21 -9.47 24.15
C PHE A 236 -7.97 -8.78 25.28
N GLU A 237 -8.30 -7.50 25.09
CA GLU A 237 -8.92 -6.61 26.09
C GLU A 237 -10.20 -5.95 25.53
N GLY A 238 -10.92 -6.68 24.67
CA GLY A 238 -12.12 -6.16 24.01
C GLY A 238 -11.78 -5.04 23.02
N GLU A 239 -12.49 -3.93 23.13
CA GLU A 239 -12.33 -2.75 22.26
C GLU A 239 -10.91 -2.18 22.22
N GLU A 240 -10.21 -2.25 23.35
CA GLU A 240 -8.88 -1.65 23.47
C GLU A 240 -7.85 -2.32 22.57
N THR A 241 -8.02 -3.61 22.27
CA THR A 241 -7.14 -4.33 21.35
C THR A 241 -7.08 -3.65 19.97
N GLY A 242 -8.19 -3.10 19.48
CA GLY A 242 -8.23 -2.40 18.20
C GLY A 242 -7.44 -1.09 18.16
N ARG A 243 -7.16 -0.47 19.32
CA ARG A 243 -6.35 0.75 19.43
C ARG A 243 -4.87 0.48 19.67
N LYS A 244 -4.52 -0.73 20.09
CA LYS A 244 -3.14 -1.18 20.35
C LYS A 244 -2.49 -1.88 19.15
N LEU A 245 -3.31 -2.42 18.25
CA LEU A 245 -2.88 -3.08 17.03
C LEU A 245 -3.07 -2.16 15.83
N PHE A 246 -2.13 -2.23 14.91
CA PHE A 246 -2.11 -1.43 13.69
C PHE A 246 -2.11 -2.35 12.49
N LEU A 247 -2.96 -2.03 11.50
CA LEU A 247 -2.93 -2.67 10.20
C LEU A 247 -2.07 -1.84 9.27
N ARG A 248 -0.95 -2.42 8.83
CA ARG A 248 -0.08 -1.89 7.79
C ARG A 248 -0.46 -2.54 6.47
N CYS A 249 -0.71 -1.73 5.45
CA CYS A 249 -0.93 -2.18 4.08
C CYS A 249 0.03 -1.43 3.16
N GLU A 250 0.58 -2.11 2.17
CA GLU A 250 1.49 -1.52 1.20
C GLU A 250 0.93 -1.76 -0.21
N TYR A 251 0.81 -0.68 -0.97
CA TYR A 251 0.55 -0.71 -2.40
C TYR A 251 1.88 -0.73 -3.13
N HIS A 252 2.19 -1.86 -3.75
CA HIS A 252 3.46 -2.15 -4.39
C HIS A 252 3.29 -2.01 -5.89
N THR A 253 3.96 -1.05 -6.53
CA THR A 253 3.97 -0.91 -7.99
C THR A 253 5.29 -1.39 -8.58
N LEU A 254 5.22 -2.08 -9.71
CA LEU A 254 6.37 -2.55 -10.49
C LEU A 254 6.23 -2.02 -11.91
N ARG A 255 7.03 -1.01 -12.25
CA ARG A 255 7.03 -0.39 -13.58
C ARG A 255 8.39 -0.54 -14.22
N LYS A 256 8.43 -1.18 -15.39
CA LYS A 256 9.64 -1.19 -16.22
C LYS A 256 9.75 0.13 -16.98
N LEU A 257 10.93 0.74 -16.93
CA LEU A 257 11.25 1.99 -17.59
C LEU A 257 11.46 1.75 -19.10
N PRO A 258 10.80 2.52 -19.99
CA PRO A 258 10.82 2.27 -21.43
C PRO A 258 12.18 2.50 -22.10
N LYS A 259 12.99 3.48 -21.65
CA LYS A 259 14.30 3.81 -22.26
C LYS A 259 15.41 2.92 -21.71
N THR A 260 15.52 2.82 -20.38
CA THR A 260 16.62 2.09 -19.71
C THR A 260 16.34 0.62 -19.46
N GLY A 261 15.08 0.20 -19.41
CA GLY A 261 14.69 -1.16 -19.06
C GLY A 261 14.83 -1.50 -17.57
N CYS A 262 15.24 -0.54 -16.73
CA CYS A 262 15.23 -0.65 -15.28
C CYS A 262 13.81 -0.88 -14.75
N ILE A 263 13.68 -1.47 -13.56
CA ILE A 263 12.40 -1.61 -12.87
C ILE A 263 12.37 -0.64 -11.70
N VAL A 264 11.34 0.19 -11.65
CA VAL A 264 10.98 1.01 -10.49
C VAL A 264 10.01 0.21 -9.64
N PHE A 265 10.37 0.05 -8.37
CA PHE A 265 9.52 -0.53 -7.34
C PHE A 265 9.05 0.57 -6.39
N GLY A 266 7.77 0.91 -6.46
CA GLY A 266 7.12 1.88 -5.58
C GLY A 266 6.43 1.19 -4.41
N ILE A 267 6.61 1.72 -3.20
CA ILE A 267 6.05 1.17 -1.97
C ILE A 267 5.26 2.27 -1.26
N ARG A 268 3.95 2.30 -1.49
CA ARG A 268 3.06 3.24 -0.81
C ARG A 268 2.49 2.61 0.46
N THR A 269 2.87 3.16 1.60
CA THR A 269 2.53 2.62 2.93
C THR A 269 1.31 3.30 3.54
N TYR A 270 0.30 2.51 3.87
CA TYR A 270 -0.86 2.89 4.66
C TYR A 270 -0.77 2.25 6.04
N MET A 271 -1.01 3.03 7.09
CA MET A 271 -1.05 2.56 8.47
C MET A 271 -2.32 3.06 9.12
N ARG A 272 -3.05 2.17 9.78
CA ARG A 272 -4.31 2.47 10.46
C ARG A 272 -4.43 1.68 11.74
N TYR A 273 -5.27 2.13 12.66
CA TYR A 273 -5.59 1.31 13.81
C TYR A 273 -6.45 0.13 13.36
N LEU A 274 -6.30 -1.03 14.00
CA LEU A 274 -7.15 -2.18 13.70
C LEU A 274 -8.63 -1.86 13.99
N SER A 275 -8.88 -0.92 14.91
CA SER A 275 -10.23 -0.41 15.19
C SER A 275 -10.91 0.32 14.03
N ASP A 276 -10.14 0.86 13.08
CA ASP A 276 -10.71 1.49 11.88
C ASP A 276 -11.44 0.48 10.99
N MET A 277 -11.16 -0.83 11.15
CA MET A 277 -11.88 -1.90 10.45
C MET A 277 -13.37 -1.93 10.79
N LYS A 278 -13.82 -1.33 11.89
CA LYS A 278 -15.25 -1.20 12.22
C LYS A 278 -16.03 -0.42 11.15
N ASN A 279 -15.37 0.54 10.50
CA ASN A 279 -15.97 1.37 9.46
C ASN A 279 -15.99 0.66 8.10
N GLN A 280 -15.27 -0.45 7.94
CA GLN A 280 -15.12 -1.16 6.67
C GLN A 280 -16.22 -2.20 6.42
N PRO A 281 -16.56 -2.54 5.16
CA PRO A 281 -17.53 -3.59 4.85
C PRO A 281 -17.23 -4.93 5.55
N LYS A 282 -18.28 -5.73 5.79
CA LYS A 282 -18.14 -7.00 6.55
C LYS A 282 -17.23 -7.99 5.82
N GLU A 283 -17.35 -7.99 4.50
CA GLU A 283 -16.60 -8.85 3.60
C GLU A 283 -15.10 -8.62 3.77
N ASP A 284 -14.71 -7.39 4.05
CA ASP A 284 -13.31 -7.02 4.19
C ASP A 284 -12.73 -7.37 5.55
N ILE A 285 -13.54 -7.21 6.61
CA ILE A 285 -13.20 -7.72 7.94
C ILE A 285 -13.03 -9.24 7.86
N GLN A 286 -13.96 -9.94 7.19
CA GLN A 286 -13.90 -11.39 7.00
C GLN A 286 -12.65 -11.79 6.21
N SER A 287 -12.34 -11.12 5.10
CA SER A 287 -11.17 -11.48 4.31
C SER A 287 -9.85 -11.25 5.08
N LEU A 288 -9.74 -10.21 5.93
CA LEU A 288 -8.58 -10.07 6.81
C LEU A 288 -8.50 -11.19 7.86
N ILE A 289 -9.64 -11.64 8.39
CA ILE A 289 -9.67 -12.83 9.28
C ILE A 289 -9.13 -14.04 8.53
N ASP A 290 -9.65 -14.32 7.33
CA ASP A 290 -9.25 -15.47 6.52
C ASP A 290 -7.74 -15.42 6.21
N ALA A 291 -7.23 -14.27 5.77
CA ALA A 291 -5.81 -14.04 5.51
C ALA A 291 -4.92 -14.30 6.73
N ILE A 292 -5.34 -13.86 7.93
CA ILE A 292 -4.60 -14.12 9.17
C ILE A 292 -4.63 -15.61 9.55
N GLU A 293 -5.79 -16.27 9.39
CA GLU A 293 -5.95 -17.70 9.68
C GLU A 293 -5.11 -18.57 8.73
N ASP A 294 -5.02 -18.18 7.46
CA ASP A 294 -4.29 -18.89 6.40
C ASP A 294 -2.77 -18.76 6.46
N LEU A 295 -2.24 -17.85 7.30
CA LEU A 295 -0.79 -17.77 7.54
C LEU A 295 -0.27 -19.09 8.12
N ASP A 296 0.59 -19.77 7.37
CA ASP A 296 1.36 -20.90 7.88
C ASP A 296 2.30 -20.48 9.02
N GLU A 297 2.84 -21.43 9.77
CA GLU A 297 3.65 -21.16 10.96
C GLU A 297 4.89 -20.31 10.64
N GLU A 298 5.62 -20.62 9.56
CA GLU A 298 6.82 -19.88 9.19
C GLU A 298 6.50 -18.44 8.75
N TYR A 299 5.42 -18.24 7.99
CA TYR A 299 4.95 -16.93 7.56
C TYR A 299 4.36 -16.12 8.71
N SER A 300 3.64 -16.79 9.61
CA SER A 300 3.12 -16.19 10.84
C SER A 300 4.28 -15.67 11.69
N THR A 301 5.31 -16.48 11.95
CA THR A 301 6.49 -16.03 12.70
C THR A 301 7.24 -14.92 11.98
N TYR A 302 7.41 -15.00 10.65
CA TYR A 302 8.03 -13.93 9.86
C TYR A 302 7.29 -12.59 9.99
N LYS A 303 5.94 -12.60 10.03
CA LYS A 303 5.11 -11.41 10.25
C LYS A 303 4.90 -11.05 11.73
N GLY A 304 5.63 -11.68 12.66
CA GLY A 304 5.50 -11.43 14.10
C GLY A 304 4.20 -11.94 14.73
N GLY A 305 3.50 -12.86 14.07
CA GLY A 305 2.18 -13.39 14.45
C GLY A 305 2.11 -13.97 15.86
N ASP A 306 3.23 -14.44 16.41
CA ASP A 306 3.32 -14.94 17.79
C ASP A 306 2.91 -13.89 18.84
N VAL A 307 3.04 -12.60 18.50
CA VAL A 307 2.74 -11.46 19.38
C VAL A 307 1.27 -11.03 19.27
N TRP A 308 0.71 -10.97 18.05
CA TRP A 308 -0.55 -10.30 17.78
C TRP A 308 -1.68 -11.20 17.26
N LYS A 309 -1.38 -12.36 16.65
CA LYS A 309 -2.36 -13.16 15.86
C LYS A 309 -3.61 -13.51 16.66
N VAL A 310 -3.45 -13.99 17.88
CA VAL A 310 -4.59 -14.38 18.75
C VAL A 310 -5.46 -13.19 19.12
N ALA A 311 -4.86 -12.06 19.50
CA ALA A 311 -5.61 -10.86 19.90
C ALA A 311 -6.31 -10.22 18.70
N ALA A 312 -5.63 -10.12 17.56
CA ALA A 312 -6.19 -9.60 16.31
C ALA A 312 -7.41 -10.41 15.87
N LEU A 313 -7.30 -11.75 15.83
CA LEU A 313 -8.42 -12.62 15.43
C LEU A 313 -9.62 -12.50 16.37
N LYS A 314 -9.39 -12.44 17.69
CA LYS A 314 -10.46 -12.25 18.67
C LYS A 314 -11.17 -10.90 18.46
N TYR A 315 -10.40 -9.83 18.26
CA TYR A 315 -10.94 -8.50 18.00
C TYR A 315 -11.75 -8.44 16.69
N LEU A 316 -11.17 -8.93 15.59
CA LEU A 316 -11.83 -8.91 14.28
C LEU A 316 -13.13 -9.71 14.28
N LYS A 317 -13.14 -10.90 14.91
CA LYS A 317 -14.35 -11.71 15.05
C LYS A 317 -15.40 -11.04 15.94
N MET A 318 -14.98 -10.34 17.00
CA MET A 318 -15.88 -9.56 17.85
C MET A 318 -16.60 -8.48 17.04
N ILE A 319 -15.87 -7.63 16.32
CA ILE A 319 -16.47 -6.54 15.53
C ILE A 319 -17.32 -7.07 14.35
N LEU A 320 -16.93 -8.20 13.74
CA LEU A 320 -17.71 -8.83 12.68
C LEU A 320 -19.06 -9.35 13.21
N ASN A 321 -19.06 -9.96 14.40
CA ASN A 321 -20.27 -10.45 15.05
C ASN A 321 -21.20 -9.31 15.45
N GLU A 322 -20.68 -8.22 16.02
CA GLU A 322 -21.45 -7.01 16.34
C GLU A 322 -22.15 -6.44 15.10
N LYS A 323 -21.40 -6.30 14.00
CA LYS A 323 -21.92 -5.81 12.72
C LYS A 323 -22.96 -6.76 12.12
N SER A 324 -22.85 -8.05 12.41
CA SER A 324 -23.81 -9.09 12.00
C SER A 324 -25.08 -9.10 12.84
N GLY A 325 -24.97 -8.87 14.15
CA GLY A 325 -26.11 -8.72 15.06
C GLY A 325 -26.92 -7.42 14.85
N LEU A 326 -26.28 -6.33 14.41
CA LEU A 326 -26.97 -5.08 14.06
C LEU A 326 -27.98 -5.24 12.91
N TYR A 327 -27.79 -6.22 12.02
CA TYR A 327 -28.71 -6.53 10.93
C TYR A 327 -29.83 -7.50 11.31
N SER A 328 -29.67 -8.32 12.36
CA SER A 328 -30.70 -9.27 12.79
C SER A 328 -31.86 -8.61 13.56
N PHE A 329 -31.65 -7.41 14.10
CA PHE A 329 -32.70 -6.62 14.76
C PHE A 329 -33.58 -5.78 13.81
N SER A 330 -33.30 -5.74 12.51
CA SER A 330 -34.01 -4.91 11.52
C SER A 330 -35.10 -5.65 10.71
N ARG A 331 -35.30 -6.97 10.93
CA ARG A 331 -36.31 -7.76 10.18
C ARG A 331 -37.51 -8.29 10.97
N ASN A 332 -37.59 -8.02 12.27
CA ASN A 332 -38.73 -8.46 13.07
C ASN A 332 -39.38 -7.26 13.78
N ASN A 333 -40.20 -6.49 13.06
CA ASN A 333 -41.25 -5.67 13.68
C ASN A 333 -42.23 -5.07 12.66
N ILE A 334 -42.88 -5.89 11.81
CA ILE A 334 -44.26 -5.60 11.37
C ILE A 334 -44.99 -6.92 11.22
N SER A 335 -45.72 -7.32 12.26
CA SER A 335 -46.83 -8.26 12.12
C SER A 335 -47.77 -8.11 13.32
N SER A 336 -49.06 -7.96 13.00
CA SER A 336 -50.23 -8.09 13.87
C SER A 336 -50.77 -6.83 14.54
N ARG A 337 -51.57 -6.07 13.78
CA ARG A 337 -52.89 -5.62 14.25
C ARG A 337 -53.96 -5.81 13.19
N THR A 338 -54.89 -6.70 13.51
CA THR A 338 -56.19 -6.97 12.90
C THR A 338 -57.04 -5.71 12.78
N ILE A 339 -57.60 -5.43 11.59
CA ILE A 339 -58.89 -4.73 11.45
C ILE A 339 -59.74 -5.48 10.42
N LEU A 340 -60.99 -5.72 10.80
CA LEU A 340 -62.05 -6.47 10.15
C LEU A 340 -62.65 -5.72 8.95
N MET A 341 -63.23 -6.50 8.03
CA MET A 341 -63.96 -6.11 6.80
C MET A 341 -65.00 -4.99 6.91
N SER A 342 -65.13 -4.18 5.84
CA SER A 342 -66.35 -4.07 5.00
C SER A 342 -66.19 -2.98 3.92
N GLY A 343 -66.75 -3.20 2.72
CA GLY A 343 -67.02 -2.11 1.76
C GLY A 343 -66.70 -2.40 0.30
N VAL A 344 -67.73 -2.54 -0.53
CA VAL A 344 -67.74 -2.94 -1.95
C VAL A 344 -67.37 -1.80 -2.92
N PHE A 345 -66.97 -2.18 -4.14
CA PHE A 345 -67.00 -1.47 -5.45
C PHE A 345 -65.87 -0.46 -5.78
N ALA A 346 -65.07 -0.75 -6.81
CA ALA A 346 -65.20 -0.18 -8.17
C ALA A 346 -63.93 -0.36 -9.02
N VAL A 347 -64.13 -0.28 -10.33
CA VAL A 347 -63.30 -0.74 -11.46
C VAL A 347 -62.45 0.41 -12.06
N GLY A 348 -61.28 0.09 -12.64
CA GLY A 348 -60.55 0.94 -13.60
C GLY A 348 -59.02 0.87 -13.41
N ALA A 349 -58.24 0.16 -14.22
CA ALA A 349 -57.75 0.46 -15.58
C ALA A 349 -56.55 1.46 -15.63
N PHE A 350 -55.63 1.16 -16.56
CA PHE A 350 -54.40 1.85 -17.01
C PHE A 350 -53.04 1.35 -16.43
N THR A 351 -52.27 0.50 -17.14
CA THR A 351 -51.20 0.79 -18.17
C THR A 351 -50.19 1.87 -17.70
N ALA A 352 -48.86 1.78 -17.83
CA ALA A 352 -47.95 0.97 -18.65
C ALA A 352 -46.46 1.25 -18.27
N ILE A 353 -45.54 0.32 -18.61
CA ILE A 353 -44.23 0.54 -19.31
C ILE A 353 -43.10 1.29 -18.53
N LYS A 354 -41.79 0.97 -18.55
CA LYS A 354 -40.85 -0.02 -19.14
C LYS A 354 -39.53 0.12 -18.29
N THR A 355 -38.81 -0.94 -17.89
CA THR A 355 -37.66 -1.59 -18.60
C THR A 355 -36.53 -0.59 -18.97
N PHE A 356 -35.24 -0.77 -18.63
CA PHE A 356 -34.35 -1.90 -18.91
C PHE A 356 -33.06 -1.83 -18.06
N LYS A 357 -32.56 -3.00 -17.62
CA LYS A 357 -31.24 -3.21 -17.02
C LYS A 357 -30.59 -4.42 -17.72
N LYS A 358 -29.48 -4.20 -18.42
CA LYS A 358 -28.45 -5.16 -18.90
C LYS A 358 -27.40 -4.30 -19.61
N TYR A 359 -26.10 -4.48 -19.39
CA TYR A 359 -25.33 -5.56 -19.99
C TYR A 359 -24.15 -6.02 -19.11
N PHE A 360 -23.83 -7.29 -19.29
CA PHE A 360 -22.68 -8.04 -18.80
C PHE A 360 -21.82 -8.43 -20.00
N TYR A 361 -20.51 -8.53 -19.78
CA TYR A 361 -19.47 -9.29 -20.48
C TYR A 361 -19.30 -9.14 -22.00
N THR A 362 -18.13 -8.59 -22.37
CA THR A 362 -17.06 -9.34 -23.07
C THR A 362 -15.72 -8.81 -22.61
#